data_AF-A0A2T6BRB7-F1
#
_entry.id   AF-A0A2T6BRB7-F1
#
_cell.length_a   1.000
_cell.length_b   1.000
_cell.length_c   1.000
_cell.angle_alpha   90.00
_cell.angle_beta   90.00
_cell.angle_gamma   90.00
#
_symmetry.space_group_name_H-M   'P 1'
#
loop_
_entity.id
_entity.type
_entity.pdbx_description
1 polymer ?
#
loop_
_entity_poly.entity_id
_entity_poly.type
_entity_poly.pdbx_seq_one_letter_code
_entity_poly.pdbx_strand_id
1 'polypeptide(L)'
;MKYELIPEDYERNLYYVDWTDTLGLSEGYLPDKIFKRPKEIWCFVTNNENDTLGYYHGLSTPQTFCYFQTTDSIITLNFMIGLNILPENFEKDTTGTKEYFESNKEPVEFQPVKVNIKSDLRKEFVVELNEK
;
A
#
# COMPACT_ATOMS: atom_id res chain seq x y z
N MET A 1 9.44 5.41 0.40
CA MET A 1 8.95 4.12 -0.13
C MET A 1 9.44 3.96 -1.55
N LYS A 2 9.66 2.72 -1.99
CA LYS A 2 9.92 2.39 -3.39
C LYS A 2 8.80 1.51 -3.91
N TYR A 3 8.43 1.65 -5.18
CA TYR A 3 7.48 0.74 -5.80
C TYR A 3 7.89 0.39 -7.23
N GLU A 4 7.40 -0.75 -7.70
CA GLU A 4 7.54 -1.23 -9.07
C GLU A 4 6.18 -1.70 -9.59
N LEU A 5 5.92 -1.43 -10.88
CA LEU A 5 4.76 -1.95 -11.57
C LEU A 5 5.15 -3.15 -12.44
N ILE A 6 4.56 -4.31 -12.18
CA ILE A 6 4.98 -5.57 -12.78
C ILE A 6 3.81 -6.19 -13.59
N PRO A 7 4.03 -6.53 -14.86
CA PRO A 7 3.05 -7.30 -15.64
C PRO A 7 3.12 -8.76 -15.22
N GLU A 8 2.00 -9.30 -14.74
CA GLU A 8 1.87 -10.70 -14.36
C GLU A 8 1.43 -11.55 -15.56
N ASP A 9 0.42 -11.07 -16.30
CA ASP A 9 -0.09 -11.74 -17.50
C ASP A 9 -0.52 -10.67 -18.53
N TYR A 10 0.26 -10.56 -19.61
CA TYR A 10 -0.02 -9.61 -20.68
C TYR A 10 -1.29 -9.93 -21.48
N GLU A 11 -1.64 -11.21 -21.65
CA GLU A 11 -2.82 -11.61 -22.42
C GLU A 11 -4.11 -11.30 -21.65
N ARG A 12 -4.03 -11.38 -20.31
CA ARG A 12 -5.15 -11.07 -19.42
C ARG A 12 -5.17 -9.63 -18.94
N ASN A 13 -4.17 -8.82 -19.31
CA ASN A 13 -3.99 -7.46 -18.80
C ASN A 13 -3.93 -7.41 -17.26
N LEU A 14 -3.26 -8.40 -16.67
CA LEU A 14 -3.10 -8.54 -15.23
C LEU A 14 -1.74 -8.00 -14.80
N TYR A 15 -1.77 -7.14 -13.78
CA TYR A 15 -0.60 -6.45 -13.26
C TYR A 15 -0.63 -6.47 -11.74
N TYR A 16 0.53 -6.24 -11.12
CA TYR A 16 0.59 -5.88 -9.71
C TYR A 16 1.58 -4.77 -9.46
N VAL A 17 1.28 -3.98 -8.43
CA VAL A 17 2.21 -3.02 -7.84
C VAL A 17 2.85 -3.70 -6.65
N ASP A 18 4.18 -3.74 -6.59
CA ASP A 18 4.93 -4.19 -5.42
C ASP A 18 5.68 -3.00 -4.82
N TRP A 19 5.84 -2.96 -3.51
CA TRP A 19 6.51 -1.86 -2.82
C TRP A 19 7.40 -2.32 -1.67
N THR A 20 8.38 -1.47 -1.35
CA THR A 20 9.15 -1.58 -0.12
C THR A 20 9.08 -0.25 0.62
N ASP A 21 8.91 -0.33 1.93
CA ASP A 21 8.71 0.83 2.77
C ASP A 21 9.56 0.76 4.04
N THR A 22 9.69 1.90 4.71
CA THR A 22 10.48 2.09 5.93
C THR A 22 9.59 2.42 7.13
N LEU A 23 8.30 2.12 7.04
CA LEU A 23 7.30 2.48 8.04
C LEU A 23 7.57 1.74 9.35
N GLY A 24 7.59 2.47 10.46
CA GLY A 24 7.86 1.92 11.78
C GLY A 24 9.34 1.61 12.07
N LEU A 25 10.28 1.88 11.15
CA LEU A 25 11.71 1.67 11.42
C LEU A 25 12.20 2.46 12.64
N SER A 26 11.77 3.71 12.79
CA SER A 26 12.08 4.56 13.94
C SER A 26 11.48 4.06 15.25
N GLU A 27 10.43 3.24 15.16
CA GLU A 27 9.73 2.61 16.29
C GLU A 27 10.29 1.20 16.60
N GLY A 28 11.32 0.76 15.86
CA GLY A 28 12.00 -0.52 16.08
C GLY A 28 11.41 -1.71 15.29
N TYR A 29 10.46 -1.47 14.39
CA TYR A 29 9.95 -2.51 13.50
C TYR A 29 10.92 -2.76 12.35
N LEU A 30 11.23 -4.03 12.07
CA LEU A 30 12.11 -4.42 10.96
C LEU A 30 11.30 -4.55 9.66
N PRO A 31 11.89 -4.24 8.48
CA PRO A 31 11.19 -4.30 7.19
C PRO A 31 10.66 -5.70 6.85
N ASP A 32 11.34 -6.76 7.29
CA ASP A 32 10.95 -8.17 7.06
C ASP A 32 9.89 -8.66 8.06
N LYS A 33 9.37 -7.78 8.93
CA LYS A 33 8.42 -8.09 10.00
C LYS A 33 7.13 -7.27 9.86
N ILE A 34 6.60 -7.20 8.62
CA ILE A 34 5.35 -6.48 8.30
C ILE A 34 4.13 -6.92 9.14
N PHE A 35 4.12 -8.16 9.64
CA PHE A 35 3.06 -8.68 10.51
C PHE A 35 3.04 -8.08 11.91
N LYS A 36 4.18 -7.52 12.35
CA LYS A 36 4.36 -7.02 13.73
C LYS A 36 4.11 -5.52 13.85
N ARG A 37 4.12 -4.79 12.73
CA ARG A 37 3.94 -3.34 12.73
C ARG A 37 2.45 -2.97 12.83
N PRO A 38 2.09 -1.92 13.59
CA PRO A 38 0.72 -1.48 13.77
C PRO A 38 0.19 -0.62 12.61
N LYS A 39 1.08 -0.14 11.75
CA LYS A 39 0.76 0.60 10.52
C LYS A 39 1.18 -0.21 9.30
N GLU A 40 0.50 0.00 8.19
CA GLU A 40 0.88 -0.56 6.90
C GLU A 40 0.52 0.38 5.76
N ILE A 41 1.09 0.14 4.58
CA ILE A 41 0.76 0.88 3.37
C ILE A 41 -0.41 0.19 2.68
N TRP A 42 -1.48 0.93 2.46
CA TRP A 42 -2.58 0.55 1.58
C TRP A 42 -2.35 1.15 0.19
N CYS A 43 -2.92 0.52 -0.84
CA CYS A 43 -2.79 0.96 -2.22
C CYS A 43 -4.12 0.79 -2.94
N PHE A 44 -4.59 1.85 -3.59
CA PHE A 44 -5.76 1.82 -4.46
C PHE A 44 -5.34 2.23 -5.88
N VAL A 45 -5.65 1.37 -6.84
CA VAL A 45 -5.34 1.59 -8.25
C VAL A 45 -6.61 2.03 -8.96
N THR A 46 -6.58 3.21 -9.58
CA THR A 46 -7.74 3.75 -10.31
C THR A 46 -7.41 4.09 -11.76
N ASN A 47 -8.43 4.10 -12.63
CA ASN A 47 -8.31 4.62 -14.00
C ASN A 47 -8.48 6.17 -14.02
N ASN A 48 -8.50 6.75 -15.21
CA ASN A 48 -8.72 8.20 -15.39
C ASN A 48 -10.14 8.68 -15.01
N GLU A 49 -11.12 7.76 -14.97
CA GLU A 49 -12.50 8.02 -14.56
C GLU A 49 -12.69 7.87 -13.04
N ASN A 50 -11.62 7.52 -12.32
CA ASN A 50 -11.58 7.17 -10.90
C ASN A 50 -12.29 5.87 -10.53
N ASP A 51 -12.54 4.98 -11.50
CA ASP A 51 -12.97 3.61 -11.20
C ASP A 51 -11.84 2.84 -10.55
N THR A 52 -12.18 2.02 -9.56
CA THR A 52 -11.21 1.14 -8.87
C THR A 52 -10.91 -0.09 -9.73
N LEU A 53 -9.64 -0.27 -10.07
CA LEU A 53 -9.13 -1.42 -10.85
C LEU A 53 -8.60 -2.54 -9.96
N GLY A 54 -8.17 -2.21 -8.75
CA GLY A 54 -7.63 -3.12 -7.77
C GLY A 54 -7.23 -2.36 -6.51
N TYR A 55 -7.18 -3.05 -5.38
CA TYR A 55 -6.77 -2.45 -4.13
C TYR A 55 -6.20 -3.46 -3.15
N TYR A 56 -5.35 -2.95 -2.27
CA TYR A 56 -4.93 -3.60 -1.04
C TYR A 56 -5.31 -2.70 0.14
N HIS A 57 -6.09 -3.25 1.07
CA HIS A 57 -6.52 -2.64 2.32
C HIS A 57 -6.31 -3.67 3.43
N GLY A 58 -5.69 -3.24 4.53
CA GLY A 58 -5.30 -3.97 5.74
C GLY A 58 -6.37 -4.74 6.54
N LEU A 59 -7.37 -5.31 5.87
CA LEU A 59 -8.36 -6.23 6.45
C LEU A 59 -7.93 -7.71 6.30
N SER A 60 -6.72 -7.97 5.84
CA SER A 60 -6.16 -9.32 5.59
C SER A 60 -4.72 -9.42 6.10
N THR A 61 -4.08 -10.57 5.90
CA THR A 61 -2.64 -10.78 6.08
C THR A 61 -1.87 -9.58 5.50
N PRO A 62 -1.09 -8.83 6.29
CA PRO A 62 -0.22 -7.75 5.82
C PRO A 62 0.57 -8.12 4.56
N GLN A 63 0.55 -7.25 3.55
CA GLN A 63 1.25 -7.45 2.27
C GLN A 63 1.92 -6.17 1.80
N THR A 64 2.80 -6.32 0.81
CA THR A 64 3.52 -5.22 0.16
C THR A 64 3.22 -5.13 -1.32
N PHE A 65 2.12 -5.72 -1.77
CA PHE A 65 1.71 -5.70 -3.16
C PHE A 65 0.19 -5.62 -3.32
N CYS A 66 -0.26 -5.22 -4.51
CA CYS A 66 -1.65 -5.14 -4.89
C CYS A 66 -1.82 -5.56 -6.36
N TYR A 67 -2.70 -6.52 -6.63
CA TYR A 67 -3.09 -6.90 -7.99
C TYR A 67 -4.16 -5.97 -8.55
N PHE A 68 -4.14 -5.78 -9.87
CA PHE A 68 -5.19 -5.08 -10.60
C PHE A 68 -5.22 -5.54 -12.06
N GLN A 69 -6.35 -5.28 -12.74
CA GLN A 69 -6.54 -5.64 -14.13
C GLN A 69 -7.07 -4.42 -14.90
N THR A 70 -6.47 -4.08 -16.03
CA THR A 70 -6.94 -2.95 -16.84
C THR A 70 -6.45 -2.96 -18.28
N THR A 71 -7.28 -2.50 -19.21
CA THR A 71 -6.89 -2.19 -20.58
C THR A 71 -6.41 -0.74 -20.75
N ASP A 72 -6.55 0.10 -19.73
CA ASP A 72 -6.17 1.51 -19.78
C ASP A 72 -4.66 1.68 -19.77
N SER A 73 -4.14 2.60 -20.57
CA SER A 73 -2.70 2.86 -20.59
C SER A 73 -2.21 3.70 -19.41
N ILE A 74 -3.09 4.47 -18.76
CA ILE A 74 -2.77 5.37 -17.65
C ILE A 74 -3.58 4.95 -16.44
N ILE A 75 -2.90 4.76 -15.32
CA ILE A 75 -3.51 4.48 -14.03
C ILE A 75 -3.02 5.49 -12.99
N THR A 76 -3.74 5.59 -11.89
CA THR A 76 -3.37 6.36 -10.71
C THR A 76 -3.18 5.42 -9.52
N LEU A 77 -2.03 5.50 -8.88
CA LEU A 77 -1.71 4.81 -7.63
C LEU A 77 -1.97 5.76 -6.47
N ASN A 78 -2.86 5.36 -5.57
CA ASN A 78 -3.20 6.11 -4.37
C ASN A 78 -2.71 5.30 -3.18
N PHE A 79 -1.53 5.66 -2.68
CA PHE A 79 -0.99 5.06 -1.48
C PHE A 79 -1.50 5.81 -0.25
N MET A 80 -1.66 5.09 0.85
CA MET A 80 -1.97 5.68 2.16
C MET A 80 -1.39 4.84 3.30
N ILE A 81 -1.09 5.47 4.43
CA ILE A 81 -0.79 4.74 5.66
C ILE A 81 -2.11 4.42 6.34
N GLY A 82 -2.38 3.14 6.50
CA GLY A 82 -3.50 2.65 7.28
C GLY A 82 -3.05 1.79 8.44
N LEU A 83 -4.05 1.18 9.09
CA LEU A 83 -3.84 0.38 10.29
C LEU A 83 -3.80 -1.10 9.96
N ASN A 84 -2.80 -1.77 10.51
CA ASN A 84 -2.78 -3.22 10.55
C ASN A 84 -3.66 -3.65 11.74
N ILE A 85 -4.70 -4.43 11.47
CA ILE A 85 -5.66 -4.91 12.49
C ILE A 85 -5.25 -6.22 13.17
N LEU A 86 -4.20 -6.89 12.66
CA LEU A 86 -3.66 -8.14 13.18
C LEU A 86 -2.24 -8.09 13.81
N PRO A 87 -1.70 -6.98 14.35
CA PRO A 87 -0.37 -7.00 14.96
C PRO A 87 -0.28 -8.03 16.08
N GLU A 88 0.70 -8.92 16.00
CA GLU A 88 0.99 -9.93 17.04
C GLU A 88 1.12 -9.34 18.45
N ASN A 89 1.40 -8.04 18.58
CA ASN A 89 1.58 -7.35 19.86
C ASN A 89 0.27 -6.85 20.51
N PHE A 90 -0.84 -6.76 19.76
CA PHE A 90 -2.13 -6.30 20.30
C PHE A 90 -2.90 -7.39 21.05
N GLU A 91 -2.47 -8.65 20.98
CA GLU A 91 -3.09 -9.75 21.74
C GLU A 91 -2.96 -9.61 23.27
N LYS A 92 -2.08 -8.71 23.76
CA LYS A 92 -1.76 -8.58 25.20
C LYS A 92 -2.32 -7.32 25.87
N ASP A 93 -2.74 -6.31 25.13
CA ASP A 93 -3.27 -5.05 25.67
C ASP A 93 -4.39 -4.46 24.80
N THR A 94 -5.63 -4.83 25.13
CA THR A 94 -6.82 -4.38 24.39
C THR A 94 -7.15 -2.90 24.60
N THR A 95 -6.65 -2.26 25.66
CA THR A 95 -6.93 -0.84 25.94
C THR A 95 -6.01 0.07 25.13
N GLY A 96 -4.70 -0.20 25.16
CA GLY A 96 -3.72 0.49 24.32
C GLY A 96 -3.99 0.31 22.83
N THR A 97 -4.51 -0.87 22.44
CA THR A 97 -4.97 -1.14 21.07
C THR A 97 -6.06 -0.16 20.64
N LYS A 98 -7.12 -0.02 21.45
CA LYS A 98 -8.26 0.84 21.11
C LYS A 98 -7.87 2.31 21.02
N GLU A 99 -7.08 2.82 21.98
CA GLU A 99 -6.59 4.20 21.97
C GLU A 99 -5.72 4.48 20.73
N TYR A 100 -4.90 3.51 20.33
CA TYR A 100 -4.10 3.60 19.11
C TYR A 100 -4.97 3.67 17.85
N PHE A 101 -6.00 2.83 17.73
CA PHE A 101 -6.96 2.88 16.63
C PHE A 101 -7.72 4.21 16.56
N GLU A 102 -8.16 4.73 17.71
CA GLU A 102 -8.88 6.00 17.77
C GLU A 102 -7.99 7.19 17.39
N SER A 103 -6.72 7.18 17.80
CA SER A 103 -5.76 8.25 17.49
C SER A 103 -5.21 8.21 16.06
N ASN A 104 -5.31 7.08 15.36
CA ASN A 104 -4.80 6.90 13.99
C ASN A 104 -5.92 6.50 13.02
N LYS A 105 -7.17 6.89 13.33
CA LYS A 105 -8.37 6.46 12.59
C LYS A 105 -8.40 6.94 11.14
N GLU A 106 -7.81 8.11 10.87
CA GLU A 106 -7.75 8.67 9.53
C GLU A 106 -6.46 8.23 8.83
N PRO A 107 -6.55 7.57 7.67
CA PRO A 107 -5.37 7.17 6.94
C PRO A 107 -4.63 8.41 6.41
N VAL A 108 -3.30 8.36 6.46
CA VAL A 108 -2.46 9.43 5.91
C VAL A 108 -2.34 9.21 4.40
N GLU A 109 -2.98 10.06 3.61
CA GLU A 109 -2.97 9.97 2.15
C GLU A 109 -1.72 10.61 1.52
N PHE A 110 -1.09 9.88 0.61
CA PHE A 110 0.01 10.42 -0.20
C PHE A 110 -0.47 11.13 -1.45
N GLN A 111 0.43 11.88 -2.10
CA GLN A 111 0.13 12.44 -3.41
C GLN A 111 -0.10 11.30 -4.43
N PRO A 112 -1.21 11.33 -5.18
CA PRO A 112 -1.48 10.32 -6.19
C PRO A 112 -0.38 10.25 -7.24
N VAL A 113 0.02 9.04 -7.63
CA VAL A 113 1.08 8.82 -8.62
C VAL A 113 0.46 8.34 -9.92
N LYS A 114 0.61 9.11 -11.00
CA LYS A 114 0.17 8.70 -12.33
C LYS A 114 1.24 7.87 -13.01
N VAL A 115 0.85 6.71 -13.53
CA VAL A 115 1.77 5.73 -14.14
C VAL A 115 1.25 5.36 -15.52
N ASN A 116 2.15 5.27 -16.50
CA ASN A 116 1.83 4.79 -17.83
C ASN A 116 2.27 3.33 -17.98
N ILE A 117 1.31 2.41 -18.02
CA ILE A 117 1.58 0.96 -18.06
C ILE A 117 2.25 0.51 -19.37
N LYS A 118 2.39 1.37 -20.38
CA LYS A 118 3.14 1.06 -21.60
C LYS A 118 4.62 1.44 -21.50
N SER A 119 4.96 2.44 -20.69
CA SER A 119 6.33 2.96 -20.59
C SER A 119 6.98 2.67 -19.25
N ASP A 120 6.21 2.45 -18.18
CA ASP A 120 6.69 2.52 -16.79
C ASP A 120 6.73 1.16 -16.09
N LEU A 121 6.50 0.08 -16.83
CA LEU A 121 6.65 -1.27 -16.32
C LEU A 121 8.10 -1.54 -15.92
N ARG A 122 8.26 -2.28 -14.83
CA ARG A 122 9.54 -2.77 -14.29
C ARG A 122 10.57 -1.68 -13.98
N LYS A 123 10.09 -0.47 -13.71
CA LYS A 123 10.91 0.63 -13.23
C LYS A 123 10.70 0.78 -11.73
N GLU A 124 11.81 0.98 -11.02
CA GLU A 124 11.76 1.38 -9.61
C GLU A 124 11.45 2.89 -9.53
N PHE A 125 10.41 3.22 -8.78
CA PHE A 125 10.05 4.60 -8.46
C PHE A 125 10.19 4.85 -6.97
N VAL A 126 10.62 6.06 -6.62
CA VAL A 126 10.73 6.49 -5.22
C VAL A 126 9.59 7.47 -4.92
N VAL A 127 8.85 7.18 -3.86
CA VAL A 127 7.83 8.08 -3.31
C VAL A 127 8.30 8.53 -1.93
N GLU A 128 8.44 9.83 -1.77
CA GLU A 128 8.63 10.44 -0.46
C GLU A 128 7.32 10.38 0.33
N LEU A 129 7.38 9.73 1.49
CA LEU A 129 6.26 9.63 2.41
C LEU A 129 6.20 10.94 3.20
N ASN A 130 5.68 11.99 2.60
CA ASN A 130 5.44 13.25 3.30
C ASN A 130 4.05 13.16 3.95
N GLU A 131 4.02 13.10 5.29
CA GLU A 131 2.78 13.23 6.06
C GLU A 131 2.14 14.59 5.73
N LYS A 132 0.85 14.61 5.42
CA LYS A 132 0.08 15.84 5.20
C LYS A 132 -0.47 16.38 6.51
#